data_AF-A0A836RBA7-F1
#
_entry.id   AF-A0A836RBA7-F1
#
_cell.length_a   1.000
_cell.length_b   1.000
_cell.length_c   1.000
_cell.angle_alpha   90.00
_cell.angle_beta   90.00
_cell.angle_gamma   90.00
#
_symmetry.space_group_name_H-M   'P 1'
#
loop_
_entity.id
_entity.type
_entity.pdbx_description
1 polymer ?
#
loop_
_entity_poly.entity_id
_entity_poly.type
_entity_poly.pdbx_seq_one_letter_code
_entity_poly.pdbx_strand_id
1 'polypeptide(L)'
;MVYRSNPGRRAGWRRAAIVFFLTAGVWLPGGHPSLIASDPPQPRLGMNLSGPADWNTELPFVDVFRLSRRWISQRRGAGWGKGPELALDEHGWVKRLEPNCYAETLLCTIRGGHYPSGRYTVFYDGRGKLEFGGAARVIQSRPGRITIQVDSNRGSIFLRLMQTDPSDYVRNIHVIMPGFEKTWQ
;
A
#
# COMPACT_ATOMS: atom_id res chain seq x y z
N MET A 1 21.50 2.21 68.60
CA MET A 1 21.30 2.77 69.95
C MET A 1 19.81 2.71 70.26
N VAL A 2 19.41 2.25 71.45
CA VAL A 2 18.01 1.95 71.81
C VAL A 2 17.44 3.06 72.69
N TYR A 3 16.21 3.52 72.43
CA TYR A 3 15.10 3.76 73.38
C TYR A 3 13.88 4.28 72.56
N ARG A 4 12.64 3.75 72.66
CA ARG A 4 11.64 3.92 73.75
C ARG A 4 11.31 5.42 73.99
N SER A 5 10.06 5.88 74.22
CA SER A 5 8.79 5.16 74.44
C SER A 5 7.60 6.11 74.65
N ASN A 6 6.42 5.78 74.07
CA ASN A 6 5.11 5.73 74.77
C ASN A 6 4.48 7.09 75.27
N PRO A 7 3.35 7.12 76.04
CA PRO A 7 1.95 6.90 75.62
C PRO A 7 0.94 8.05 75.89
N GLY A 8 -0.29 7.87 75.38
CA GLY A 8 -1.56 8.38 75.95
C GLY A 8 -2.08 9.68 75.32
N ARG A 9 -3.30 10.19 75.57
CA ARG A 9 -4.37 9.91 76.57
C ARG A 9 -5.72 10.44 75.97
N ARG A 10 -6.96 10.01 76.27
CA ARG A 10 -7.49 9.10 77.32
C ARG A 10 -8.82 8.34 76.97
N ALA A 11 -9.95 9.04 76.78
CA ALA A 11 -11.35 8.56 76.90
C ALA A 11 -12.35 9.66 76.45
N GLY A 12 -13.65 9.43 76.18
CA GLY A 12 -14.42 8.19 76.04
C GLY A 12 -15.94 8.37 76.19
N TRP A 13 -16.70 7.27 76.13
CA TRP A 13 -18.13 7.09 76.49
C TRP A 13 -19.12 7.71 75.48
N ARG A 14 -20.19 7.01 75.06
CA ARG A 14 -21.27 6.45 75.87
C ARG A 14 -21.71 5.03 75.47
N ARG A 15 -22.37 4.34 76.41
CA ARG A 15 -22.97 3.02 76.24
C ARG A 15 -24.37 3.11 75.63
N ALA A 16 -24.70 2.18 74.75
CA ALA A 16 -26.04 1.61 74.63
C ALA A 16 -25.87 0.14 74.22
N ALA A 17 -26.34 -0.79 75.05
CA ALA A 17 -26.29 -2.21 74.77
C ALA A 17 -27.66 -2.64 74.23
N ILE A 18 -27.70 -3.26 73.05
CA ILE A 18 -28.84 -4.03 72.57
C ILE A 18 -28.28 -5.38 72.13
N VAL A 19 -28.72 -6.44 72.81
CA VAL A 19 -28.39 -7.82 72.47
C VAL A 19 -29.39 -8.28 71.41
N PHE A 20 -28.89 -8.73 70.26
CA PHE A 20 -29.66 -9.53 69.31
C PHE A 20 -28.91 -10.83 69.01
N PHE A 21 -29.69 -11.86 68.69
CA PHE A 21 -29.30 -13.27 68.78
C PHE A 21 -28.18 -13.66 67.82
N LEU A 22 -27.29 -14.53 68.31
CA LEU A 22 -26.33 -15.27 67.50
C LEU A 22 -27.04 -16.26 66.57
N THR A 23 -27.14 -15.92 65.30
CA THR A 23 -27.18 -16.92 64.22
C THR A 23 -25.84 -16.89 63.50
N ALA A 24 -25.04 -17.94 63.69
CA ALA A 24 -23.74 -18.08 63.03
C ALA A 24 -23.91 -18.39 61.53
N GLY A 25 -24.18 -17.36 60.73
CA GLY A 25 -24.10 -17.45 59.27
C GLY A 25 -22.63 -17.52 58.86
N VAL A 26 -22.16 -18.71 58.48
CA VAL A 26 -20.83 -18.87 57.86
C VAL A 26 -20.88 -18.20 56.49
N TRP A 27 -20.30 -17.01 56.39
CA TRP A 27 -20.15 -16.29 55.13
C TRP A 27 -18.99 -16.91 54.36
N LEU A 28 -19.29 -17.95 53.57
CA LEU A 28 -18.38 -18.43 52.53
C LEU A 28 -18.18 -17.26 51.54
N PRO A 29 -16.95 -16.76 51.31
CA PRO A 29 -16.73 -15.77 50.28
C PRO A 29 -17.11 -16.40 48.94
N GLY A 30 -18.14 -15.83 48.29
CA GLY A 30 -18.61 -16.31 47.00
C GLY A 30 -17.44 -16.30 46.01
N GLY A 31 -17.06 -17.48 45.51
CA GLY A 31 -16.01 -17.58 44.51
C GLY A 31 -16.41 -16.78 43.29
N HIS A 32 -15.70 -15.68 43.02
CA HIS A 32 -15.86 -14.97 41.77
C HIS A 32 -15.64 -15.97 40.63
N PRO A 33 -16.52 -16.03 39.61
CA PRO A 33 -16.24 -16.82 38.43
C PRO A 33 -15.01 -16.20 37.76
N SER A 34 -13.86 -16.84 37.94
CA SER A 34 -12.67 -16.52 37.18
C SER A 34 -13.02 -16.71 35.71
N LEU A 35 -13.21 -15.59 35.00
CA LEU A 35 -13.25 -15.60 33.55
C LEU A 35 -11.95 -16.26 33.09
N ILE A 36 -12.07 -17.46 32.51
CA ILE A 36 -10.95 -18.04 31.78
C ILE A 36 -10.72 -17.09 30.62
N ALA A 37 -9.71 -16.25 30.76
CA ALA A 37 -9.19 -15.47 29.64
C ALA A 37 -8.73 -16.49 28.60
N SER A 38 -9.52 -16.67 27.54
CA SER A 38 -9.04 -17.38 26.37
C SER A 38 -7.81 -16.66 25.87
N ASP A 39 -6.70 -17.38 25.66
CA ASP A 39 -5.49 -16.79 25.06
C ASP A 39 -5.88 -15.99 23.81
N PRO A 40 -5.32 -14.77 23.63
CA PRO A 40 -5.57 -14.01 22.41
C PRO A 40 -5.18 -14.88 21.21
N PRO A 41 -6.01 -14.95 20.16
CA PRO A 41 -5.86 -15.93 19.09
C PRO A 41 -4.50 -15.75 18.41
N GLN A 42 -3.56 -16.65 18.74
CA GLN A 42 -2.25 -16.70 18.11
C GLN A 42 -2.43 -17.17 16.67
N PRO A 43 -2.06 -16.36 15.65
CA PRO A 43 -2.17 -16.77 14.26
C PRO A 43 -1.23 -17.96 14.02
N ARG A 44 -1.81 -19.15 13.86
CA ARG A 44 -1.05 -20.42 13.70
C ARG A 44 -0.35 -20.55 12.35
N LEU A 45 -0.55 -19.59 11.45
CA LEU A 45 0.07 -19.50 10.14
C LEU A 45 0.35 -18.03 9.83
N GLY A 46 1.63 -17.70 9.64
CA GLY A 46 2.07 -16.49 8.97
C GLY A 46 2.60 -16.85 7.58
N MET A 47 2.34 -16.00 6.59
CA MET A 47 2.94 -16.09 5.26
C MET A 47 3.78 -14.85 4.98
N ASN A 48 4.85 -15.00 4.21
CA ASN A 48 5.66 -13.86 3.76
C ASN A 48 4.85 -13.02 2.76
N LEU A 49 4.99 -11.69 2.86
CA LEU A 49 4.47 -10.74 1.88
C LEU A 49 5.63 -10.22 1.03
N SER A 50 5.51 -10.33 -0.29
CA SER A 50 6.42 -9.68 -1.23
C SER A 50 6.02 -8.21 -1.42
N GLY A 51 7.00 -7.34 -1.65
CA GLY A 51 6.74 -5.96 -2.06
C GLY A 51 6.00 -5.89 -3.41
N PRO A 52 5.22 -4.83 -3.68
CA PRO A 52 4.52 -4.68 -4.96
C PRO A 52 5.52 -4.55 -6.13
N ALA A 53 5.34 -5.35 -7.18
CA ALA A 53 6.18 -5.34 -8.37
C ALA A 53 5.41 -5.81 -9.61
N ASP A 54 5.93 -5.52 -10.81
CA ASP A 54 5.30 -5.84 -12.10
C ASP A 54 5.17 -7.35 -12.37
N TRP A 55 5.89 -8.16 -11.60
CA TRP A 55 5.89 -9.62 -11.65
C TRP A 55 5.13 -10.28 -10.48
N ASN A 56 4.26 -9.55 -9.77
CA ASN A 56 3.39 -10.12 -8.73
C ASN A 56 2.05 -10.61 -9.31
N THR A 57 1.59 -11.79 -8.86
CA THR A 57 0.28 -12.34 -9.23
C THR A 57 -0.87 -11.60 -8.58
N GLU A 58 -0.58 -10.88 -7.50
CA GLU A 58 -1.51 -10.07 -6.73
C GLU A 58 -1.54 -8.64 -7.29
N LEU A 59 -2.74 -8.11 -7.53
CA LEU A 59 -2.96 -6.72 -7.95
C LEU A 59 -3.63 -5.93 -6.82
N PRO A 60 -2.88 -5.49 -5.78
CA PRO A 60 -3.45 -4.77 -4.64
C PRO A 60 -3.93 -3.35 -4.98
N PHE A 61 -3.61 -2.84 -6.18
CA PHE A 61 -3.98 -1.51 -6.65
C PHE A 61 -4.69 -1.56 -8.00
N VAL A 62 -5.76 -0.78 -8.14
CA VAL A 62 -6.46 -0.56 -9.42
C VAL A 62 -5.66 0.29 -10.40
N ASP A 63 -4.68 1.04 -9.90
CA ASP A 63 -3.65 1.72 -10.67
C ASP A 63 -2.41 0.82 -10.79
N VAL A 64 -2.24 0.15 -11.93
CA VAL A 64 -1.11 -0.76 -12.13
C VAL A 64 0.21 -0.02 -12.33
N PHE A 65 0.22 1.31 -12.47
CA PHE A 65 1.46 2.09 -12.48
C PHE A 65 2.23 2.01 -11.16
N ARG A 66 1.52 1.76 -10.04
CA ARG A 66 2.12 1.54 -8.71
C ARG A 66 2.94 0.25 -8.59
N LEU A 67 2.76 -0.69 -9.51
CA LEU A 67 3.56 -1.91 -9.60
C LEU A 67 4.78 -1.75 -10.53
N SER A 68 4.89 -0.62 -11.22
CA SER A 68 5.87 -0.47 -12.29
C SER A 68 7.31 -0.35 -11.79
N ARG A 69 8.24 -0.70 -12.68
CA ARG A 69 9.67 -0.44 -12.45
C ARG A 69 9.96 1.04 -12.50
N ARG A 70 11.08 1.46 -11.89
CA ARG A 70 11.70 2.74 -12.22
C ARG A 70 11.97 2.83 -13.72
N TRP A 71 11.93 4.04 -14.27
CA TRP A 71 12.22 4.28 -15.68
C TRP A 71 13.57 3.72 -16.11
N ILE A 72 13.56 3.02 -17.24
CA ILE A 72 14.71 2.35 -17.82
C ILE A 72 15.09 3.13 -19.07
N SER A 73 16.32 3.64 -19.11
CA SER A 73 16.80 4.44 -20.22
C SER A 73 17.11 3.59 -21.44
N GLN A 74 16.60 4.01 -22.59
CA GLN A 74 16.75 3.31 -23.86
C GLN A 74 17.31 4.25 -24.93
N ARG A 75 18.14 3.71 -25.82
CA ARG A 75 18.65 4.40 -27.01
C ARG A 75 18.30 3.59 -28.26
N ARG A 76 17.78 4.23 -29.30
CA ARG A 76 17.44 3.56 -30.56
C ARG A 76 18.69 2.92 -31.17
N GLY A 77 18.58 1.66 -31.59
CA GLY A 77 19.69 0.88 -32.16
C GLY A 77 20.67 0.29 -31.12
N ALA A 78 20.53 0.63 -29.83
CA ALA A 78 21.32 0.04 -28.75
C ALA A 78 20.59 -1.16 -28.10
N GLY A 79 21.31 -1.91 -27.27
CA GLY A 79 20.71 -2.94 -26.43
C GLY A 79 19.76 -2.36 -25.37
N TRP A 80 18.89 -3.20 -24.82
CA TRP A 80 17.94 -2.77 -23.79
C TRP A 80 18.65 -2.28 -22.53
N GLY A 81 18.19 -1.16 -21.97
CA GLY A 81 18.82 -0.51 -20.81
C GLY A 81 20.15 0.18 -21.12
N LYS A 82 20.48 0.44 -22.39
CA LYS A 82 21.71 1.12 -22.83
C LYS A 82 21.46 2.58 -23.29
N GLY A 83 20.43 3.22 -22.75
CA GLY A 83 20.26 4.67 -22.85
C GLY A 83 21.24 5.44 -21.94
N PRO A 84 21.30 6.78 -22.08
CA PRO A 84 22.05 7.68 -21.20
C PRO A 84 21.42 7.74 -19.80
N GLU A 85 22.08 8.41 -18.85
CA GLU A 85 21.44 8.73 -17.57
C GLU A 85 20.18 9.59 -17.78
N LEU A 86 19.11 9.33 -17.01
CA LEU A 86 17.86 10.07 -17.12
C LEU A 86 17.87 11.31 -16.23
N ALA A 87 17.50 12.46 -16.81
CA ALA A 87 17.28 13.69 -16.05
C ALA A 87 15.95 13.62 -15.29
N LEU A 88 15.97 13.09 -14.07
CA LEU A 88 14.79 12.91 -13.23
C LEU A 88 14.51 14.12 -12.31
N ASP A 89 13.28 14.27 -11.84
CA ASP A 89 12.93 15.09 -10.67
C ASP A 89 13.08 14.29 -9.35
N GLU A 90 12.73 14.91 -8.23
CA GLU A 90 12.73 14.31 -6.88
C GLU A 90 11.73 13.16 -6.68
N HIS A 91 10.75 13.01 -7.58
CA HIS A 91 9.76 11.93 -7.58
C HIS A 91 10.08 10.82 -8.60
N GLY A 92 11.13 11.00 -9.41
CA GLY A 92 11.54 10.06 -10.45
C GLY A 92 10.88 10.27 -11.82
N TRP A 93 10.19 11.39 -12.07
CA TRP A 93 9.63 11.72 -13.38
C TRP A 93 10.70 12.24 -14.34
N VAL A 94 10.60 11.85 -15.61
CA VAL A 94 11.61 12.17 -16.64
C VAL A 94 11.39 13.58 -17.19
N LYS A 95 12.24 14.52 -16.77
CA LYS A 95 12.17 15.93 -17.19
C LYS A 95 12.65 16.15 -18.62
N ARG A 96 13.61 15.35 -19.10
CA ARG A 96 14.20 15.48 -20.45
C ARG A 96 14.69 14.13 -20.98
N LEU A 97 14.57 13.97 -22.29
CA LEU A 97 15.17 12.87 -23.06
C LEU A 97 16.26 13.42 -23.98
N GLU A 98 17.35 12.67 -24.16
CA GLU A 98 18.33 12.95 -25.21
C GLU A 98 17.78 12.62 -26.61
N PRO A 99 18.34 13.22 -27.69
CA PRO A 99 18.07 12.79 -29.05
C PRO A 99 18.24 11.27 -29.23
N ASN A 100 17.32 10.66 -29.99
CA ASN A 100 17.27 9.21 -30.24
C ASN A 100 17.14 8.31 -28.99
N CYS A 101 16.82 8.88 -27.83
CA CYS A 101 16.59 8.16 -26.58
C CYS A 101 15.13 8.23 -26.14
N TYR A 102 14.70 7.28 -25.31
CA TYR A 102 13.37 7.19 -24.72
C TYR A 102 13.45 6.50 -23.36
N ALA A 103 12.44 6.67 -22.51
CA ALA A 103 12.33 5.95 -21.24
C ALA A 103 11.25 4.87 -21.35
N GLU A 104 11.48 3.70 -20.77
CA GLU A 104 10.53 2.58 -20.74
C GLU A 104 10.30 2.11 -19.30
N THR A 105 9.06 1.72 -18.98
CA THR A 105 8.74 0.94 -17.78
C THR A 105 7.77 -0.20 -18.11
N LEU A 106 7.70 -1.17 -17.20
CA LEU A 106 6.94 -2.41 -17.30
C LEU A 106 5.94 -2.44 -16.15
N LEU A 107 4.70 -2.87 -16.42
CA LEU A 107 3.55 -2.69 -15.50
C LEU A 107 3.00 -4.02 -14.96
N CYS A 108 2.74 -4.96 -15.86
CA CYS A 108 2.31 -6.32 -15.55
C CYS A 108 3.08 -7.25 -16.49
N THR A 109 3.96 -8.10 -15.97
CA THR A 109 4.89 -8.91 -16.77
C THR A 109 4.71 -10.42 -16.63
N ILE A 110 3.89 -10.86 -15.67
CA ILE A 110 3.45 -12.26 -15.58
C ILE A 110 2.65 -12.65 -16.83
N ARG A 111 2.93 -13.86 -17.31
CA ARG A 111 2.20 -14.53 -18.39
C ARG A 111 1.08 -15.40 -17.80
N GLY A 112 0.05 -15.67 -18.60
CA GLY A 112 -1.07 -16.53 -18.19
C GLY A 112 -2.33 -15.79 -17.74
N GLY A 113 -2.49 -14.51 -18.09
CA GLY A 113 -3.74 -13.79 -17.86
C GLY A 113 -3.98 -13.31 -16.43
N HIS A 114 -2.96 -13.25 -15.57
CA HIS A 114 -3.04 -12.84 -14.16
C HIS A 114 -3.38 -11.36 -13.91
N TYR A 115 -3.78 -10.63 -14.96
CA TYR A 115 -4.31 -9.27 -14.86
C TYR A 115 -5.48 -9.09 -15.83
N PRO A 116 -6.43 -8.19 -15.56
CA PRO A 116 -7.62 -8.04 -16.40
C PRO A 116 -7.29 -7.75 -17.86
N SER A 117 -7.96 -8.44 -18.78
CA SER A 117 -8.10 -7.96 -20.15
C SER A 117 -9.19 -6.89 -20.22
N GLY A 118 -9.09 -5.96 -21.16
CA GLY A 118 -10.12 -4.92 -21.34
C GLY A 118 -9.59 -3.53 -21.67
N ARG A 119 -10.44 -2.52 -21.48
CA ARG A 119 -10.11 -1.12 -21.71
C ARG A 119 -9.60 -0.49 -20.41
N TYR A 120 -8.32 -0.15 -20.40
CA TYR A 120 -7.69 0.61 -19.31
C TYR A 120 -7.71 2.11 -19.66
N THR A 121 -7.86 2.95 -18.64
CA THR A 121 -7.74 4.40 -18.78
C THR A 121 -6.46 4.87 -18.14
N VAL A 122 -5.64 5.58 -18.92
CA VAL A 122 -4.37 6.16 -18.51
C VAL A 122 -4.59 7.65 -18.31
N PHE A 123 -4.16 8.17 -17.16
CA PHE A 123 -4.09 9.60 -16.88
C PHE A 123 -2.63 10.03 -16.75
N TYR A 124 -2.33 11.28 -17.09
CA TYR A 124 -1.01 11.89 -16.87
C TYR A 124 -1.13 13.42 -16.91
N ASP A 125 -0.23 14.10 -16.23
CA ASP A 125 -0.04 15.55 -16.36
C ASP A 125 1.09 15.87 -17.32
N GLY A 126 1.05 17.07 -17.90
CA GLY A 126 2.11 17.63 -18.75
C GLY A 126 2.04 17.26 -20.23
N ARG A 127 3.06 17.69 -20.98
CA ARG A 127 3.13 17.59 -22.44
C ARG A 127 4.21 16.60 -22.87
N GLY A 128 3.81 15.63 -23.67
CA GLY A 128 4.69 14.60 -24.20
C GLY A 128 3.94 13.50 -24.95
N LYS A 129 4.67 12.44 -25.30
CA LYS A 129 4.16 11.30 -26.06
C LYS A 129 4.41 10.00 -25.30
N LEU A 130 3.33 9.38 -24.83
CA LEU A 130 3.34 8.03 -24.28
C LEU A 130 2.94 7.01 -25.36
N GLU A 131 3.67 5.91 -25.46
CA GLU A 131 3.37 4.76 -26.31
C GLU A 131 3.24 3.49 -25.47
N PHE A 132 2.40 2.57 -25.92
CA PHE A 132 2.13 1.30 -25.24
C PHE A 132 2.41 0.12 -26.17
N GLY A 133 2.85 -1.01 -25.61
CA GLY A 133 3.13 -2.21 -26.40
C GLY A 133 3.06 -3.52 -25.61
N GLY A 134 3.37 -4.62 -26.30
CA GLY A 134 3.20 -5.98 -25.79
C GLY A 134 1.71 -6.36 -25.76
N ALA A 135 1.18 -6.55 -24.55
CA ALA A 135 -0.23 -6.83 -24.32
C ALA A 135 -1.16 -5.62 -24.53
N ALA A 136 -0.63 -4.39 -24.53
CA ALA A 136 -1.39 -3.17 -24.67
C ALA A 136 -1.28 -2.53 -26.07
N ARG A 137 -2.38 -1.93 -26.53
CA ARG A 137 -2.46 -1.11 -27.74
C ARG A 137 -3.29 0.14 -27.48
N VAL A 138 -2.80 1.31 -27.89
CA VAL A 138 -3.58 2.57 -27.84
C VAL A 138 -4.80 2.47 -28.76
N ILE A 139 -5.97 2.84 -28.24
CA ILE A 139 -7.23 2.93 -29.00
C ILE A 139 -7.77 4.36 -29.10
N GLN A 140 -7.45 5.23 -28.14
CA GLN A 140 -7.75 6.66 -28.17
C GLN A 140 -6.67 7.41 -27.41
N SER A 141 -6.25 8.56 -27.91
CA SER A 141 -5.30 9.45 -27.22
C SER A 141 -5.80 10.89 -27.31
N ARG A 142 -5.75 11.60 -26.18
CA ARG A 142 -5.95 13.04 -26.07
C ARG A 142 -5.02 13.57 -24.96
N PRO A 143 -4.71 14.88 -24.90
CA PRO A 143 -3.91 15.45 -23.82
C PRO A 143 -4.44 15.02 -22.44
N GLY A 144 -3.52 14.53 -21.61
CA GLY A 144 -3.78 14.04 -20.25
C GLY A 144 -4.60 12.75 -20.11
N ARG A 145 -5.11 12.13 -21.20
CA ARG A 145 -5.85 10.86 -21.12
C ARG A 145 -5.69 9.98 -22.35
N ILE A 146 -5.21 8.75 -22.14
CA ILE A 146 -5.11 7.71 -23.17
C ILE A 146 -6.04 6.55 -22.77
N THR A 147 -6.76 5.98 -23.73
CA THR A 147 -7.41 4.69 -23.53
C THR A 147 -6.64 3.63 -24.29
N ILE A 148 -6.29 2.55 -23.61
CA ILE A 148 -5.58 1.40 -24.17
C ILE A 148 -6.46 0.16 -24.10
N GLN A 149 -6.41 -0.69 -25.13
CA GLN A 149 -6.95 -2.04 -25.09
C GLN A 149 -5.84 -2.99 -24.66
N VAL A 150 -6.14 -3.84 -23.68
CA VAL A 150 -5.25 -4.84 -23.11
C VAL A 150 -5.81 -6.24 -23.39
N ASP A 151 -4.91 -7.15 -23.75
CA ASP A 151 -5.13 -8.61 -23.83
C ASP A 151 -4.04 -9.31 -23.01
N SER A 152 -4.40 -9.79 -21.83
CA SER A 152 -3.47 -10.33 -20.83
C SER A 152 -2.88 -11.70 -21.19
N ASN A 153 -3.34 -12.32 -22.28
CA ASN A 153 -2.71 -13.52 -22.84
C ASN A 153 -1.44 -13.19 -23.65
N ARG A 154 -1.25 -11.92 -24.03
CA ARG A 154 -0.14 -11.49 -24.92
C ARG A 154 1.15 -11.09 -24.19
N GLY A 155 1.26 -11.41 -22.90
CA GLY A 155 2.50 -11.24 -22.13
C GLY A 155 2.53 -9.93 -21.34
N SER A 156 3.55 -9.10 -21.55
CA SER A 156 3.79 -7.92 -20.71
C SER A 156 3.15 -6.64 -21.24
N ILE A 157 2.73 -5.73 -20.34
CA ILE A 157 2.42 -4.34 -20.69
C ILE A 157 3.71 -3.50 -20.59
N PHE A 158 4.11 -2.89 -21.71
CA PHE A 158 5.19 -1.90 -21.79
C PHE A 158 4.63 -0.49 -21.96
N LEU A 159 5.16 0.46 -21.19
CA LEU A 159 4.88 1.89 -21.31
C LEU A 159 6.18 2.63 -21.67
N ARG A 160 6.14 3.44 -22.72
CA ARG A 160 7.29 4.21 -23.22
C ARG A 160 7.00 5.69 -23.24
N LEU A 161 7.85 6.49 -22.61
CA LEU A 161 7.90 7.93 -22.78
C LEU A 161 8.84 8.26 -23.94
N MET A 162 8.26 8.69 -25.05
CA MET A 162 8.96 8.92 -26.32
C MET A 162 9.36 10.40 -26.50
N GLN A 163 8.60 11.30 -25.89
CA GLN A 163 8.80 12.75 -25.91
C GLN A 163 8.25 13.32 -24.58
N THR A 164 8.89 14.37 -24.06
CA THR A 164 8.47 15.11 -22.86
C THR A 164 8.95 16.55 -23.01
N ASP A 165 8.13 17.54 -22.65
CA ASP A 165 8.49 18.95 -22.68
C ASP A 165 9.20 19.34 -21.37
N PRO A 166 10.47 19.79 -21.38
CA PRO A 166 11.17 20.15 -20.14
C PRO A 166 10.54 21.28 -19.33
N SER A 167 9.68 22.11 -19.95
CA SER A 167 8.92 23.17 -19.26
C SER A 167 7.64 22.67 -18.59
N ASP A 168 7.14 21.49 -18.98
CA ASP A 168 5.91 20.88 -18.49
C ASP A 168 5.94 19.36 -18.75
N TYR A 169 6.83 18.67 -18.04
CA TYR A 169 7.18 17.28 -18.33
C TYR A 169 6.10 16.30 -17.90
N VAL A 170 6.05 15.15 -18.57
CA VAL A 170 5.07 14.09 -18.28
C VAL A 170 5.29 13.53 -16.88
N ARG A 171 4.27 13.61 -16.04
CA ARG A 171 4.26 13.22 -14.62
C ARG A 171 2.89 12.73 -14.19
N ASN A 172 2.76 12.28 -12.93
CA ASN A 172 1.51 11.79 -12.34
C ASN A 172 0.79 10.76 -13.22
N ILE A 173 1.56 9.81 -13.76
CA ILE A 173 1.01 8.75 -14.62
C ILE A 173 0.25 7.75 -13.76
N HIS A 174 -1.00 7.49 -14.14
CA HIS A 174 -1.84 6.45 -13.59
C HIS A 174 -2.33 5.55 -14.72
N VAL A 175 -2.38 4.23 -14.50
CA VAL A 175 -2.85 3.23 -15.48
C VAL A 175 -3.96 2.42 -14.83
N ILE A 176 -5.20 2.87 -15.00
CA ILE A 176 -6.37 2.39 -14.25
C ILE A 176 -6.99 1.18 -14.94
N MET A 177 -7.20 0.11 -14.16
CA MET A 177 -7.86 -1.12 -14.56
C MET A 177 -9.31 -0.92 -15.04
N PRO A 178 -9.85 -1.82 -15.89
CA PRO A 178 -11.23 -1.74 -16.37
C PRO A 178 -12.23 -1.66 -15.21
N GLY A 179 -13.20 -0.76 -15.31
CA GLY A 179 -14.26 -0.57 -14.31
C GLY A 179 -13.97 0.47 -13.21
N PHE A 180 -12.70 0.82 -12.97
CA PHE A 180 -12.32 1.67 -11.82
C PHE A 180 -12.10 3.16 -12.13
N GLU A 181 -12.32 3.61 -13.37
CA GLU A 181 -12.05 5.00 -13.80
C GLU A 181 -12.72 6.09 -12.94
N LYS A 182 -13.84 5.76 -12.26
CA LYS A 182 -14.58 6.71 -11.41
C LYS A 182 -14.26 6.62 -9.90
N THR A 183 -13.42 5.67 -9.48
CA THR A 183 -13.28 5.27 -8.06
C THR A 183 -11.83 4.94 -7.66
N TRP A 184 -10.83 5.41 -8.41
CA TRP A 184 -9.42 5.09 -8.20
C TRP A 184 -8.65 6.12 -7.35
N GLN A 185 -9.29 7.27 -7.07
CA GLN A 185 -8.74 8.37 -6.27
C GLN A 185 -9.05 8.15 -4.78
#